data_AF-A0A920BK12-F1
#
_entry.id   AF-A0A920BK12-F1
#
_cell.length_a   1.000
_cell.length_b   1.000
_cell.length_c   1.000
_cell.angle_alpha   90.00
_cell.angle_beta   90.00
_cell.angle_gamma   90.00
#
_symmetry.space_group_name_H-M   'P 1'
#
loop_
_entity.id
_entity.type
_entity.pdbx_description
1 polymer ?
#
loop_
_entity_poly.entity_id
_entity_poly.type
_entity_poly.pdbx_seq_one_letter_code
_entity_poly.pdbx_strand_id
1 'polypeptide(L)'
;MEHKRLGRTGLKVSRLCLGTMTFGNQCDETMSHAILDYALDAGISFIDTADIYPANGVPELVGETENIIGRWMKGRRKMLCLLLSSGLRLEKSMAGWCQ
;
A
#
# COMPACT_ATOMS: atom_id res chain seq x y z
N MET A 1 7.84 -18.44 6.97
CA MET A 1 7.85 -17.56 5.79
C MET A 1 9.21 -17.60 5.09
N GLU A 2 9.25 -17.81 3.76
CA GLU A 2 10.48 -17.73 2.97
C GLU A 2 10.81 -16.29 2.59
N HIS A 3 12.09 -15.91 2.62
CA HIS A 3 12.56 -14.56 2.26
C HIS A 3 13.53 -14.60 1.08
N LYS A 4 13.45 -13.61 0.19
CA LYS A 4 14.39 -13.41 -0.93
C LYS A 4 14.96 -12.00 -0.95
N ARG A 5 16.13 -11.85 -1.56
CA ARG A 5 16.73 -10.53 -1.78
C ARG A 5 15.94 -9.78 -2.86
N LEU A 6 15.59 -8.53 -2.58
CA LEU A 6 14.91 -7.65 -3.52
C LEU A 6 15.92 -7.04 -4.48
N GLY A 7 16.09 -7.67 -5.64
CA GLY A 7 17.03 -7.23 -6.67
C GLY A 7 18.45 -7.01 -6.11
N ARG A 8 19.01 -5.81 -6.35
CA ARG A 8 20.36 -5.43 -5.91
C ARG A 8 20.38 -4.56 -4.65
N THR A 9 19.22 -4.33 -4.02
CA THR A 9 19.03 -3.34 -2.94
C THR A 9 19.55 -3.79 -1.57
N GLY A 10 20.03 -5.03 -1.45
CA GLY A 10 20.46 -5.61 -0.17
C GLY A 10 19.32 -6.01 0.77
N LEU A 11 18.10 -5.50 0.54
CA LEU A 11 16.89 -5.80 1.30
C LEU A 11 16.50 -7.27 1.14
N LYS A 12 16.04 -7.88 2.23
CA LYS A 12 15.37 -9.19 2.22
C LYS A 12 13.90 -8.98 2.50
N VAL A 13 13.05 -9.46 1.61
CA VAL A 13 11.59 -9.36 1.71
C VAL A 13 10.98 -10.75 1.68
N SER A 14 9.77 -10.89 2.21
CA SER A 14 9.00 -12.12 2.08
C SER A 14 8.79 -12.50 0.61
N ARG A 15 8.82 -13.79 0.29
CA ARG A 15 8.62 -14.27 -1.10
C ARG A 15 7.21 -14.00 -1.62
N LEU A 16 6.25 -13.88 -0.70
CA LEU A 16 4.89 -13.42 -0.99
C LEU A 16 4.78 -11.93 -0.69
N CYS A 17 4.04 -11.21 -1.53
CA CYS A 17 3.69 -9.81 -1.37
C CYS A 17 2.19 -9.69 -1.08
N LEU A 18 1.81 -8.82 -0.15
CA LEU A 18 0.42 -8.46 0.11
C LEU A 18 0.02 -7.29 -0.78
N GLY A 19 -0.91 -7.50 -1.71
CA GLY A 19 -1.53 -6.42 -2.47
C GLY A 19 -2.67 -5.77 -1.69
N THR A 20 -2.78 -4.44 -1.76
CA THR A 20 -3.73 -3.66 -0.92
C THR A 20 -4.78 -2.90 -1.73
N MET A 21 -4.97 -3.22 -3.00
CA MET A 21 -5.87 -2.50 -3.91
C MET A 21 -7.33 -2.40 -3.45
N THR A 22 -7.77 -3.22 -2.49
CA THR A 22 -9.14 -3.24 -1.98
C THR A 22 -9.37 -2.36 -0.75
N PHE A 23 -8.29 -1.83 -0.13
CA PHE A 23 -8.35 -1.12 1.14
C PHE A 23 -8.89 0.29 0.98
N GLY A 24 -9.94 0.64 1.72
CA GLY A 24 -10.66 1.91 1.62
C GLY A 24 -11.85 1.88 0.67
N ASN A 25 -12.09 0.76 -0.03
CA ASN A 25 -13.28 0.58 -0.87
C ASN A 25 -14.06 -0.70 -0.50
N GLN A 26 -13.51 -1.88 -0.84
CA GLN A 26 -14.16 -3.16 -0.54
C GLN A 26 -13.85 -3.63 0.88
N CYS A 27 -12.69 -3.25 1.41
CA CYS A 27 -12.29 -3.45 2.79
C CYS A 27 -12.28 -2.09 3.49
N ASP A 28 -13.05 -1.93 4.56
CA ASP A 28 -12.93 -0.74 5.40
C ASP A 28 -11.58 -0.70 6.14
N GLU A 29 -11.28 0.40 6.83
CA GLU A 29 -10.00 0.57 7.53
C GLU A 29 -9.78 -0.50 8.61
N THR A 30 -10.82 -0.90 9.34
CA THR A 30 -10.72 -1.90 10.40
C THR A 30 -10.35 -3.26 9.84
N MET A 31 -11.02 -3.68 8.76
CA MET A 31 -10.70 -4.92 8.05
C MET A 31 -9.32 -4.86 7.41
N SER A 32 -8.95 -3.72 6.82
CA SER A 32 -7.63 -3.52 6.22
C SER A 32 -6.52 -3.68 7.25
N HIS A 33 -6.67 -3.10 8.46
CA HIS A 33 -5.74 -3.28 9.57
C HIS A 33 -5.67 -4.73 10.04
N ALA A 34 -6.80 -5.43 10.14
CA ALA A 34 -6.82 -6.84 10.53
C ALA A 34 -6.09 -7.73 9.50
N ILE A 35 -6.26 -7.46 8.20
CA ILE A 35 -5.52 -8.15 7.13
C ILE A 35 -4.01 -7.88 7.24
N LEU A 36 -3.63 -6.63 7.49
CA LEU A 36 -2.24 -6.21 7.64
C LEU A 36 -1.58 -6.86 8.86
N ASP A 37 -2.26 -6.89 10.00
CA ASP A 37 -1.77 -7.55 11.22
C ASP A 37 -1.61 -9.06 10.99
N TYR A 38 -2.60 -9.72 10.37
CA TYR A 38 -2.50 -11.16 10.05
C TYR A 38 -1.34 -11.46 9.09
N ALA A 39 -1.14 -10.63 8.07
CA ALA A 39 -0.02 -10.79 7.14
C ALA A 39 1.33 -10.64 7.86
N LEU A 40 1.44 -9.66 8.76
CA LEU A 40 2.64 -9.42 9.55
C LEU A 40 2.95 -10.60 10.48
N ASP A 41 1.94 -11.13 11.17
CA ASP A 41 2.06 -12.30 12.05
C ASP A 41 2.46 -13.57 11.28
N ALA A 42 2.00 -13.70 10.03
CA ALA A 42 2.44 -14.76 9.11
C ALA A 42 3.89 -14.57 8.59
N GLY A 43 4.53 -13.45 8.93
CA GLY A 43 5.90 -13.11 8.54
C GLY A 43 6.02 -12.45 7.18
N ILE A 44 4.92 -11.94 6.60
CA ILE A 44 4.94 -11.15 5.37
C ILE A 44 5.52 -9.76 5.70
N SER A 45 6.58 -9.40 4.98
CA SER A 45 7.29 -8.13 5.13
C SER A 45 7.22 -7.27 3.87
N PHE A 46 6.45 -7.70 2.87
CA PHE A 46 6.35 -7.06 1.57
C PHE A 46 4.90 -6.67 1.25
N ILE A 47 4.67 -5.37 1.09
CA ILE A 47 3.34 -4.80 0.82
C ILE A 47 3.41 -4.00 -0.48
N ASP A 48 2.44 -4.23 -1.36
CA ASP A 48 2.24 -3.52 -2.62
C ASP A 48 1.05 -2.57 -2.52
N THR A 49 1.29 -1.30 -2.85
CA THR A 49 0.28 -0.24 -2.88
C THR A 49 0.55 0.72 -4.06
N ALA A 50 -0.41 1.58 -4.38
CA ALA A 50 -0.30 2.58 -5.43
C ALA A 50 -1.07 3.85 -5.07
N ASP A 51 -0.65 4.98 -5.66
CA ASP A 51 -1.30 6.29 -5.53
C ASP A 51 -2.77 6.27 -6.02
N ILE A 52 -3.06 5.41 -6.98
CA ILE A 52 -4.40 5.24 -7.55
C ILE A 52 -5.35 4.36 -6.74
N TYR A 53 -4.84 3.64 -5.73
CA TYR A 53 -5.67 2.73 -4.94
C TYR A 53 -6.57 3.51 -3.96
N PRO A 54 -7.79 3.01 -3.69
CA PRO A 54 -8.30 1.68 -3.99
C PRO A 54 -8.80 1.50 -5.43
N ALA A 55 -8.59 0.31 -5.98
CA ALA A 55 -9.07 -0.08 -7.29
C ALA A 55 -10.61 -0.08 -7.35
N ASN A 56 -11.15 0.35 -8.49
CA ASN A 56 -12.59 0.49 -8.74
C ASN A 56 -13.30 1.36 -7.68
N GLY A 57 -12.57 2.24 -6.99
CA GLY A 57 -13.12 3.25 -6.10
C GLY A 57 -13.70 4.44 -6.86
N VAL A 58 -14.43 5.29 -6.15
CA VAL A 58 -14.82 6.61 -6.66
C VAL A 58 -13.62 7.57 -6.61
N PRO A 59 -13.56 8.62 -7.46
CA PRO A 59 -12.42 9.54 -7.50
C PRO A 59 -12.03 10.14 -6.16
N GLU A 60 -12.99 10.31 -5.24
CA GLU A 60 -12.79 10.84 -3.90
C GLU A 60 -11.97 9.91 -2.98
N LEU A 61 -11.86 8.62 -3.33
CA LEU A 61 -11.12 7.62 -2.56
C LEU A 61 -9.67 7.44 -3.05
N VAL A 62 -9.26 8.08 -4.15
CA VAL A 62 -7.90 7.95 -4.69
C VAL A 62 -6.87 8.31 -3.61
N GLY A 63 -5.89 7.42 -3.40
CA GLY A 63 -4.85 7.54 -2.37
C GLY A 63 -5.27 7.04 -0.98
N GLU A 64 -6.54 6.65 -0.78
CA GLU A 64 -7.01 6.25 0.55
C GLU A 64 -6.35 4.96 1.05
N THR A 65 -5.97 4.06 0.14
CA THR A 65 -5.20 2.87 0.50
C THR A 65 -3.86 3.24 1.15
N GLU A 66 -3.13 4.21 0.61
CA GLU A 66 -1.86 4.66 1.20
C GLU A 66 -2.07 5.36 2.54
N ASN A 67 -3.17 6.11 2.68
CA ASN A 67 -3.55 6.74 3.94
C ASN A 67 -3.82 5.71 5.04
N ILE A 68 -4.59 4.65 4.73
CA ILE A 68 -4.88 3.54 5.66
C ILE A 68 -3.56 2.86 6.08
N ILE A 69 -2.72 2.49 5.12
CA ILE A 69 -1.42 1.85 5.41
C ILE A 69 -0.53 2.79 6.24
N GLY A 70 -0.52 4.09 5.92
CA GLY A 70 0.24 5.10 6.64
C GLY A 70 -0.22 5.25 8.11
N ARG A 71 -1.53 5.17 8.37
CA ARG A 71 -2.09 5.16 9.72
C ARG A 71 -1.69 3.89 10.48
N TRP A 72 -1.81 2.73 9.84
CA TRP A 72 -1.39 1.44 10.43
C TRP A 72 0.12 1.36 10.73
N MET A 73 0.96 1.95 9.87
CA MET A 73 2.42 1.92 10.01
C MET A 73 2.98 2.86 11.08
N LYS A 74 2.17 3.72 11.71
CA LYS A 74 2.63 4.58 12.81
C LYS A 74 3.18 3.70 13.94
N GLY A 75 4.49 3.80 14.16
CA GLY A 75 5.22 2.99 15.14
C GLY A 75 5.81 1.66 14.63
N ARG A 76 5.61 1.28 13.35
CA ARG A 76 5.98 -0.04 12.80
C ARG A 76 6.98 -0.02 11.62
N ARG A 77 7.57 1.14 11.32
CA ARG A 77 8.36 1.40 10.08
C ARG A 77 9.56 0.49 9.81
N LYS A 78 10.10 -0.24 10.80
CA LYS A 78 11.33 -1.03 10.64
C LYS A 78 11.12 -2.42 10.00
N MET A 79 9.87 -2.87 9.84
CA MET A 79 9.58 -4.28 9.54
C MET A 79 9.09 -4.54 8.10
N LEU A 80 8.87 -3.48 7.31
CA LEU A 80 8.09 -3.56 6.07
C LEU A 80 8.82 -2.90 4.90
N CYS A 81 8.82 -3.58 3.76
CA CYS A 81 9.18 -3.02 2.47
C CYS A 81 7.88 -2.71 1.72
N LEU A 82 7.70 -1.44 1.35
CA LEU A 82 6.57 -0.96 0.55
C LEU A 82 7.01 -0.81 -0.90
N LEU A 83 6.24 -1.41 -1.82
CA LEU A 83 6.25 -1.03 -3.22
C LEU A 83 5.14 -0.01 -3.45
N LEU A 84 5.54 1.11 -4.03
CA LEU A 84 4.65 2.19 -4.42
C LEU A 84 4.73 2.29 -5.94
N SER A 85 3.61 2.05 -6.60
CA SER A 85 3.48 2.34 -8.03
C SER A 85 2.84 3.71 -8.20
N SER A 86 3.51 4.61 -8.93
CA SER A 86 2.96 5.91 -9.33
C SER A 86 2.62 5.85 -10.81
N GLY A 87 1.33 5.82 -11.14
CA GLY A 87 0.87 5.46 -12.50
C GLY A 87 0.10 6.56 -13.25
N LEU A 88 -0.33 7.62 -12.57
CA LEU A 88 -1.21 8.61 -13.19
C LEU A 88 -0.44 9.83 -13.75
N ARG A 89 -0.35 9.88 -15.08
CA ARG A 89 -0.39 11.14 -15.82
C ARG A 89 -1.86 11.46 -16.07
N LEU A 90 -2.54 12.09 -15.09
CA LEU A 90 -3.89 12.61 -15.27
C LEU A 90 -3.84 13.79 -16.27
N GLU A 91 -3.96 13.51 -17.57
CA GLU A 91 -4.45 14.52 -18.51
C GLU A 91 -5.96 14.68 -18.27
N LYS A 92 -6.32 15.51 -17.28
CA LYS A 92 -7.61 16.20 -17.24
C LYS A 92 -7.47 17.44 -16.39
N SER A 93 -7.68 18.57 -17.06
CA SER A 93 -7.81 19.93 -16.55
C SER A 93 -8.23 20.05 -15.08
N MET A 94 -7.26 20.32 -14.21
CA MET A 94 -7.47 21.04 -12.95
C MET A 94 -6.41 22.13 -12.89
N ALA A 95 -6.64 23.17 -13.70
CA ALA A 95 -6.02 24.47 -13.50
C ALA A 95 -6.40 24.95 -12.08
N GLY A 96 -5.44 24.96 -11.15
CA GLY A 96 -5.70 25.46 -9.80
C GLY A 96 -4.74 25.05 -8.69
N TRP A 97 -3.78 24.16 -8.93
CA TRP A 97 -2.89 23.65 -7.86
C TRP A 97 -1.44 24.09 -8.00
N CYS A 98 -1.22 25.34 -8.42
CA CYS A 98 0.04 26.05 -8.20
C CYS A 98 -0.25 27.52 -7.92
N GLN A 99 -0.72 27.79 -6.70
CA GLN A 99 -0.49 29.03 -5.96
C GLN A 99 -0.09 28.65 -4.53
#